data_AF-A0AAU5ZV70-F1
#
_entry.id   AF-A0AAU5ZV70-F1
#
_cell.length_a   1.000
_cell.length_b   1.000
_cell.length_c   1.000
_cell.angle_alpha   90.00
_cell.angle_beta   90.00
_cell.angle_gamma   90.00
#
_symmetry.space_group_name_H-M   'P 1'
#
loop_
_entity.id
_entity.type
_entity.pdbx_description
1 polymer ?
#
loop_
_entity_poly.entity_id
_entity_poly.type
_entity_poly.pdbx_seq_one_letter_code
_entity_poly.pdbx_strand_id
1 'polypeptide(L)'
;MLLLGDVALLDGVVERNNGRPVSVEFDEHLADPDPQLVELVATHWTALQQQCGNRLLERLVGRLSCTPPELAEVWATLATVAARHLELDGALSDAVRADPELLRDTTVFAWYADTNPDDPDLLSQAVQAAQANNDPEPVLHVADRLHPLHDPKRELLNLLIHPPGRTPAAQLITDDDIDMAVTGWRRIALARLFPDDPHTHSLYRALQKHLAGTYRIDWTWPEAIAVTINIAPVVHLPDLILRIAERLHRRDADFAAPALLEATVHRIRRDPHAEQAVIDAITSPDTMDTSAAPWHLHGRTYTAAPSNPDHQKILMASILATATGLTSDVAAALAPLADSDSVLRDNPLMKPRPIRLALLDLLDTVR
;
A
#
# COMPACT_ATOMS: atom_id res chain seq x y z
N MET A 1 32.15 -2.38 7.71
CA MET A 1 31.95 -0.91 7.77
C MET A 1 32.77 -0.29 6.64
N LEU A 2 32.18 -0.08 5.45
CA LEU A 2 32.82 0.71 4.39
C LEU A 2 32.80 2.18 4.87
N LEU A 3 33.98 2.80 4.96
CA LEU A 3 34.09 4.24 5.20
C LEU A 3 33.81 4.96 3.87
N LEU A 4 32.53 5.04 3.51
CA LEU A 4 32.06 5.57 2.22
C LEU A 4 32.27 7.09 2.03
N GLY A 5 32.69 7.81 3.07
CA GLY A 5 33.04 9.23 3.00
C GLY A 5 34.41 9.52 2.37
N ASP A 6 35.27 8.51 2.23
CA ASP A 6 36.54 8.60 1.50
C ASP A 6 36.87 7.23 0.89
N VAL A 7 36.49 7.06 -0.38
CA VAL A 7 36.67 5.81 -1.14
C VAL A 7 38.15 5.41 -1.24
N ALA A 8 39.09 6.37 -1.13
CA ALA A 8 40.52 6.06 -1.11
C ALA A 8 40.95 5.34 0.18
N LEU A 9 40.22 5.49 1.29
CA LEU A 9 40.47 4.74 2.54
C LEU A 9 40.06 3.27 2.47
N LEU A 10 39.34 2.87 1.43
CA LEU A 10 39.01 1.48 1.16
C LEU A 10 40.17 0.72 0.50
N ASP A 11 41.20 1.42 0.05
CA ASP A 11 42.37 0.82 -0.59
C ASP A 11 43.19 0.04 0.44
N GLY A 12 43.21 -1.29 0.30
CA GLY A 12 43.93 -2.20 1.21
C GLY A 12 43.18 -2.65 2.47
N VAL A 13 41.93 -2.22 2.70
CA VAL A 13 41.13 -2.72 3.82
C VAL A 13 40.53 -4.06 3.43
N VAL A 14 40.97 -5.12 4.11
CA VAL A 14 40.61 -6.50 3.82
C VAL A 14 39.82 -7.16 4.96
N GLU A 15 38.82 -7.96 4.64
CA GLU A 15 38.11 -8.80 5.60
C GLU A 15 39.09 -9.71 6.35
N ARG A 16 38.88 -9.81 7.67
CA ARG A 16 39.75 -10.54 8.62
C ARG A 16 40.07 -11.98 8.23
N ASN A 17 39.27 -12.60 7.38
CA ASN A 17 39.40 -14.02 7.08
C ASN A 17 40.12 -14.36 5.78
N ASN A 18 40.20 -13.46 4.78
CA ASN A 18 40.66 -13.87 3.43
C ASN A 18 41.51 -12.85 2.65
N GLY A 19 41.83 -11.67 3.19
CA GLY A 19 42.63 -10.70 2.42
C GLY A 19 41.88 -10.07 1.23
N ARG A 20 40.54 -10.00 1.28
CA ARG A 20 39.68 -9.42 0.22
C ARG A 20 38.98 -8.15 0.70
N PRO A 21 38.67 -7.16 -0.18
CA PRO A 21 38.05 -5.90 0.25
C PRO A 21 36.73 -6.09 1.01
N VAL A 22 36.45 -5.20 1.96
CA VAL A 22 35.31 -5.24 2.92
C VAL A 22 33.93 -5.23 2.24
N SER A 23 33.01 -6.07 2.73
CA SER A 23 31.56 -6.06 2.41
C SER A 23 30.76 -5.10 3.30
N VAL A 24 29.67 -4.53 2.77
CA VAL A 24 28.61 -3.85 3.54
C VAL A 24 27.30 -4.41 3.06
N GLU A 25 26.68 -5.17 3.94
CA GLU A 25 25.36 -5.73 3.72
C GLU A 25 24.35 -4.59 3.84
N PHE A 26 23.37 -4.53 2.93
CA PHE A 26 22.20 -3.69 3.13
C PHE A 26 21.34 -4.15 4.33
N ASP A 27 21.64 -5.34 4.90
CA ASP A 27 20.75 -6.04 5.80
C ASP A 27 21.43 -6.43 7.13
N GLU A 28 20.91 -5.88 8.22
CA GLU A 28 20.78 -6.61 9.48
C GLU A 28 19.39 -7.26 9.38
N HIS A 29 19.30 -8.58 9.18
CA HIS A 29 18.14 -9.43 8.80
C HIS A 29 16.75 -9.21 9.49
N LEU A 30 16.54 -8.13 10.21
CA LEU A 30 15.35 -7.74 10.96
C LEU A 30 14.91 -6.28 10.73
N ALA A 31 15.59 -5.48 9.90
CA ALA A 31 15.27 -4.05 9.70
C ALA A 31 15.21 -3.64 8.22
N ASP A 32 14.35 -2.66 7.90
CA ASP A 32 14.32 -2.00 6.59
C ASP A 32 15.71 -1.44 6.23
N PRO A 33 16.14 -1.47 4.95
CA PRO A 33 17.45 -0.99 4.54
C PRO A 33 17.66 0.49 4.90
N ASP A 34 18.84 0.83 5.44
CA ASP A 34 19.15 2.20 5.88
C ASP A 34 19.12 3.17 4.69
N PRO A 35 18.17 4.11 4.62
CA PRO A 35 18.02 5.00 3.47
C PRO A 35 19.24 5.92 3.29
N GLN A 36 19.98 6.24 4.35
CA GLN A 36 21.22 7.03 4.24
C GLN A 36 22.34 6.23 3.58
N LEU A 37 22.43 4.94 3.90
CA LEU A 37 23.39 4.04 3.27
C LEU A 37 23.08 3.85 1.79
N VAL A 38 21.81 3.65 1.44
CA VAL A 38 21.37 3.52 0.03
C VAL A 38 21.73 4.77 -0.76
N GLU A 39 21.45 5.96 -0.22
CA GLU A 39 21.79 7.24 -0.86
C GLU A 39 23.30 7.42 -1.03
N LEU A 40 24.09 7.00 -0.03
CA LEU A 40 25.55 7.10 -0.07
C LEU A 40 26.17 6.14 -1.08
N VAL A 41 25.64 4.91 -1.20
CA VAL A 41 26.03 3.94 -2.23
C VAL A 41 25.70 4.50 -3.62
N ALA A 42 24.52 5.08 -3.81
CA ALA A 42 24.12 5.68 -5.09
C ALA A 42 25.01 6.88 -5.46
N THR A 43 25.32 7.75 -4.50
CA THR A 43 26.20 8.91 -4.69
C THR A 43 27.61 8.52 -5.14
N HIS A 44 28.12 7.37 -4.67
CA HIS A 44 29.46 6.88 -4.98
C HIS A 44 29.46 5.71 -5.97
N TRP A 45 28.37 5.53 -6.73
CA TRP A 45 28.16 4.35 -7.57
C TRP A 45 29.33 4.03 -8.51
N THR A 46 29.79 5.00 -9.31
CA THR A 46 30.92 4.76 -10.24
C THR A 46 32.22 4.46 -9.51
N ALA A 47 32.52 5.14 -8.41
CA ALA A 47 33.74 4.89 -7.64
C ALA A 47 33.71 3.47 -7.04
N LEU A 48 32.55 3.03 -6.54
CA LEU A 48 32.33 1.68 -6.03
C LEU A 48 32.42 0.63 -7.15
N GLN A 49 31.86 0.90 -8.33
CA GLN A 49 31.99 0.01 -9.50
C GLN A 49 33.44 -0.14 -9.95
N GLN A 50 34.22 0.95 -9.98
CA GLN A 50 35.64 0.89 -10.35
C GLN A 50 36.46 0.03 -9.36
N GLN A 51 36.13 0.11 -8.07
CA GLN A 51 36.84 -0.62 -7.03
C GLN A 51 36.39 -2.07 -6.87
N CYS A 52 35.09 -2.34 -7.00
CA CYS A 52 34.49 -3.66 -6.77
C CYS A 52 34.31 -4.46 -8.06
N GLY A 53 34.34 -3.81 -9.22
CA GLY A 53 34.02 -4.41 -10.52
C GLY A 53 32.61 -5.00 -10.54
N ASN A 54 32.45 -6.07 -11.32
CA ASN A 54 31.19 -6.80 -11.46
C ASN A 54 30.67 -7.47 -10.16
N ARG A 55 31.42 -7.40 -9.06
CA ARG A 55 31.04 -7.99 -7.77
C ARG A 55 30.43 -6.98 -6.80
N LEU A 56 30.15 -5.75 -7.24
CA LEU A 56 29.57 -4.73 -6.36
C LEU A 56 28.25 -5.21 -5.75
N LEU A 57 27.34 -5.76 -6.56
CA LEU A 57 26.06 -6.27 -6.07
C LEU A 57 26.23 -7.42 -5.07
N GLU A 58 27.11 -8.39 -5.37
CA GLU A 58 27.43 -9.49 -4.45
C GLU A 58 27.94 -8.98 -3.09
N ARG A 59 28.75 -7.91 -3.10
CA ARG A 59 29.26 -7.28 -1.88
C ARG A 59 28.21 -6.52 -1.10
N LEU A 60 27.20 -5.95 -1.78
CA LEU A 60 26.06 -5.27 -1.17
C LEU A 60 25.06 -6.24 -0.54
N VAL A 61 25.01 -7.48 -1.04
CA VAL A 61 24.32 -8.61 -0.38
C VAL A 61 25.10 -9.11 0.85
N GLY A 62 26.42 -8.89 0.89
CA GLY A 62 27.30 -9.47 1.92
C GLY A 62 27.80 -10.88 1.62
N ARG A 63 27.50 -11.43 0.44
CA ARG A 63 27.78 -12.84 0.10
C ARG A 63 28.63 -12.98 -1.15
N LEU A 64 29.61 -13.88 -1.11
CA LEU A 64 30.51 -14.17 -2.24
C LEU A 64 29.86 -14.98 -3.39
N SER A 65 28.67 -15.50 -3.16
CA SER A 65 27.84 -16.19 -4.15
C SER A 65 26.40 -15.85 -3.83
N CYS A 66 25.74 -15.14 -4.72
CA CYS A 66 24.35 -14.72 -4.54
C CYS A 66 23.46 -15.52 -5.48
N THR A 67 22.27 -15.81 -5.00
CA THR A 67 21.17 -16.30 -5.81
C THR A 67 20.51 -15.13 -6.56
N PRO A 68 19.89 -15.36 -7.73
CA PRO A 68 19.19 -14.30 -8.46
C PRO A 68 18.18 -13.50 -7.60
N PRO A 69 17.40 -14.12 -6.68
CA PRO A 69 16.52 -13.38 -5.78
C PRO A 69 17.24 -12.36 -4.87
N GLU A 70 18.40 -12.73 -4.29
CA GLU A 70 19.17 -11.82 -3.43
C GLU A 70 19.70 -10.60 -4.23
N LEU A 71 20.03 -10.79 -5.51
CA LEU A 71 20.43 -9.68 -6.38
C LEU A 71 19.25 -8.79 -6.75
N ALA A 72 18.05 -9.35 -6.92
CA ALA A 72 16.83 -8.59 -7.17
C ALA A 72 16.48 -7.68 -5.97
N GLU A 73 16.65 -8.16 -4.73
CA GLU A 73 16.43 -7.35 -3.51
C GLU A 73 17.38 -6.14 -3.44
N VAL A 74 18.66 -6.31 -3.82
CA VAL A 74 19.62 -5.19 -3.89
C VAL A 74 19.19 -4.17 -4.94
N TRP A 75 18.76 -4.64 -6.12
CA TRP A 75 18.27 -3.74 -7.16
C TRP A 75 16.99 -3.02 -6.74
N ALA A 76 16.05 -3.70 -6.07
CA ALA A 76 14.85 -3.10 -5.49
C ALA A 76 15.20 -1.99 -4.49
N THR A 77 16.16 -2.26 -3.60
CA THR A 77 16.65 -1.28 -2.63
C THR A 77 17.25 -0.06 -3.34
N LEU A 78 18.11 -0.27 -4.33
CA LEU A 78 18.74 0.81 -5.10
C LEU A 78 17.75 1.59 -5.98
N ALA A 79 16.68 0.96 -6.46
CA ALA A 79 15.64 1.59 -7.28
C ALA A 79 14.97 2.77 -6.55
N THR A 80 14.87 2.71 -5.22
CA THR A 80 14.27 3.79 -4.39
C THR A 80 14.97 5.15 -4.52
N VAL A 81 16.24 5.17 -4.97
CA VAL A 81 17.04 6.38 -5.12
C VAL A 81 17.55 6.59 -6.54
N ALA A 82 17.45 5.59 -7.42
CA ALA A 82 18.07 5.56 -8.75
C ALA A 82 17.74 6.80 -9.60
N ALA A 83 16.48 7.25 -9.63
CA ALA A 83 16.05 8.40 -10.43
C ALA A 83 16.78 9.72 -10.08
N ARG A 84 17.39 9.84 -8.89
CA ARG A 84 18.18 11.01 -8.47
C ARG A 84 19.66 10.91 -8.87
N HIS A 85 20.12 9.74 -9.30
CA HIS A 85 21.53 9.40 -9.51
C HIS A 85 21.72 8.80 -10.91
N LEU A 86 22.05 9.63 -11.90
CA LEU A 86 22.11 9.27 -13.33
C LEU A 86 22.93 8.00 -13.64
N GLU A 87 24.03 7.78 -12.93
CA GLU A 87 24.90 6.61 -13.15
C GLU A 87 24.25 5.31 -12.66
N LEU A 88 23.55 5.36 -11.52
CA LEU A 88 22.79 4.25 -10.98
C LEU A 88 21.54 3.99 -11.82
N ASP A 89 20.86 5.04 -12.26
CA ASP A 89 19.70 4.98 -13.15
C ASP A 89 20.03 4.25 -14.47
N GLY A 90 21.17 4.60 -15.08
CA GLY A 90 21.69 3.92 -16.26
C GLY A 90 22.03 2.45 -16.00
N ALA A 91 22.69 2.16 -14.87
CA ALA A 91 23.04 0.79 -14.49
C ALA A 91 21.82 -0.09 -14.21
N LEU A 92 20.80 0.46 -13.56
CA LEU A 92 19.53 -0.24 -13.30
C LEU A 92 18.75 -0.46 -14.61
N SER A 93 18.75 0.52 -15.51
CA SER A 93 18.19 0.37 -16.87
C SER A 93 18.86 -0.75 -17.66
N ASP A 94 20.19 -0.84 -17.59
CA ASP A 94 20.95 -1.91 -18.23
C ASP A 94 20.66 -3.28 -17.58
N ALA A 95 20.50 -3.31 -16.25
CA ALA A 95 20.14 -4.52 -15.51
C ALA A 95 18.75 -5.03 -15.90
N VAL A 96 17.74 -4.17 -15.95
CA VAL A 96 16.38 -4.53 -16.40
C VAL A 96 16.36 -4.99 -17.86
N ARG A 97 17.17 -4.37 -18.73
CA ARG A 97 17.29 -4.81 -20.12
C ARG A 97 17.92 -6.20 -20.24
N ALA A 98 18.88 -6.51 -19.36
CA ALA A 98 19.52 -7.83 -19.31
C ALA A 98 18.64 -8.90 -18.65
N ASP A 99 17.85 -8.52 -17.64
CA ASP A 99 16.93 -9.38 -16.92
C ASP A 99 15.58 -8.69 -16.66
N PRO A 100 14.60 -8.86 -17.57
CA PRO A 100 13.26 -8.26 -17.40
C PRO A 100 12.49 -8.79 -16.20
N GLU A 101 12.90 -9.92 -15.59
CA GLU A 101 12.23 -10.47 -14.41
C GLU A 101 12.40 -9.57 -13.18
N LEU A 102 13.38 -8.66 -13.18
CA LEU A 102 13.54 -7.62 -12.17
C LEU A 102 12.30 -6.72 -12.06
N LEU A 103 11.54 -6.55 -13.15
CA LEU A 103 10.29 -5.78 -13.15
C LEU A 103 9.15 -6.46 -12.38
N ARG A 104 9.33 -7.71 -11.92
CA ARG A 104 8.36 -8.34 -11.01
C ARG A 104 8.43 -7.78 -9.60
N ASP A 105 9.55 -7.18 -9.22
CA ASP A 105 9.66 -6.44 -7.97
C ASP A 105 8.89 -5.12 -8.06
N THR A 106 8.10 -4.79 -7.04
CA THR A 106 7.21 -3.63 -7.06
C THR A 106 7.97 -2.31 -7.03
N THR A 107 9.13 -2.26 -6.37
CA THR A 107 9.97 -1.06 -6.26
C THR A 107 10.72 -0.80 -7.56
N VAL A 108 11.30 -1.85 -8.15
CA VAL A 108 11.95 -1.75 -9.47
C VAL A 108 10.92 -1.37 -10.53
N PHE A 109 9.73 -1.97 -10.49
CA PHE A 109 8.63 -1.61 -11.39
C PHE A 109 8.22 -0.14 -11.25
N ALA A 110 8.04 0.36 -10.02
CA ALA A 110 7.66 1.75 -9.77
C ALA A 110 8.69 2.72 -10.36
N TRP A 111 9.99 2.48 -10.13
CA TRP A 111 11.07 3.25 -10.76
C TRP A 111 10.99 3.18 -12.30
N TYR A 112 10.83 1.98 -12.87
CA TYR A 112 10.79 1.80 -14.32
C TYR A 112 9.60 2.55 -14.96
N ALA A 113 8.42 2.47 -14.32
CA ALA A 113 7.21 3.15 -14.74
C ALA A 113 7.34 4.68 -14.69
N ASP A 114 8.13 5.21 -13.75
CA ASP A 114 8.43 6.65 -13.61
C ASP A 114 9.36 7.13 -14.72
N THR A 115 10.38 6.33 -15.04
CA THR A 115 11.38 6.67 -16.04
C THR A 115 10.89 6.44 -17.47
N ASN A 116 9.97 5.50 -17.69
CA ASN A 116 9.46 5.10 -19.02
C ASN A 116 7.92 5.14 -19.08
N PRO A 117 7.27 6.30 -18.86
CA PRO A 117 5.81 6.39 -18.79
C PRO A 117 5.12 6.10 -20.13
N ASP A 118 5.83 6.26 -21.26
CA ASP A 118 5.32 6.05 -22.61
C ASP A 118 5.56 4.62 -23.13
N ASP A 119 6.08 3.70 -22.31
CA ASP A 119 6.28 2.30 -22.70
C ASP A 119 4.92 1.62 -22.97
N PRO A 120 4.66 1.15 -24.21
CA PRO A 120 3.39 0.50 -24.54
C PRO A 120 3.13 -0.79 -23.76
N ASP A 121 4.18 -1.46 -23.26
CA ASP A 121 4.05 -2.72 -22.51
C ASP A 121 3.87 -2.49 -21.00
N LEU A 122 3.87 -1.24 -20.53
CA LEU A 122 3.87 -0.89 -19.11
C LEU A 122 2.67 -1.48 -18.35
N LEU A 123 1.48 -1.48 -18.97
CA LEU A 123 0.27 -2.06 -18.37
C LEU A 123 0.37 -3.58 -18.20
N SER A 124 0.92 -4.27 -19.20
CA SER A 124 1.14 -5.72 -19.16
C SER A 124 2.17 -6.08 -18.08
N GLN A 125 3.27 -5.32 -18.00
CA GLN A 125 4.29 -5.48 -16.98
C GLN A 125 3.73 -5.22 -15.57
N ALA A 126 2.88 -4.20 -15.38
CA ALA A 126 2.20 -3.93 -14.12
C ALA A 126 1.36 -5.12 -13.65
N VAL A 127 0.60 -5.73 -14.55
CA VAL A 127 -0.22 -6.92 -14.24
C VAL A 127 0.66 -8.11 -13.87
N GLN A 128 1.81 -8.28 -14.51
CA GLN A 128 2.76 -9.34 -14.17
C GLN A 128 3.40 -9.14 -12.80
N ALA A 129 3.84 -7.91 -12.49
CA ALA A 129 4.39 -7.54 -11.19
C ALA A 129 3.35 -7.73 -10.07
N ALA A 130 2.13 -7.25 -10.29
CA ALA A 130 1.02 -7.41 -9.36
C ALA A 130 0.68 -8.89 -9.13
N GLN A 131 0.71 -9.70 -10.17
CA GLN A 131 0.46 -11.14 -10.09
C GLN A 131 1.57 -11.90 -9.35
N ALA A 132 2.83 -11.48 -9.48
CA ALA A 132 3.96 -12.14 -8.83
C ALA A 132 3.88 -12.04 -7.30
N ASN A 133 3.51 -10.86 -6.78
CA ASN A 133 3.48 -10.59 -5.34
C ASN A 133 2.06 -10.54 -4.74
N ASN A 134 1.03 -10.74 -5.56
CA ASN A 134 -0.38 -10.51 -5.20
C ASN A 134 -0.59 -9.11 -4.59
N ASP A 135 0.03 -8.11 -5.20
CA ASP A 135 0.05 -6.72 -4.77
C ASP A 135 -0.62 -5.83 -5.84
N PRO A 136 -1.66 -5.04 -5.52
CA PRO A 136 -2.30 -4.18 -6.51
C PRO A 136 -1.46 -2.96 -6.91
N GLU A 137 -0.43 -2.57 -6.13
CA GLU A 137 0.29 -1.31 -6.31
C GLU A 137 0.85 -1.06 -7.72
N PRO A 138 1.51 -2.02 -8.40
CA PRO A 138 2.00 -1.81 -9.76
C PRO A 138 0.90 -1.36 -10.74
N VAL A 139 -0.29 -1.95 -10.63
CA VAL A 139 -1.42 -1.63 -11.51
C VAL A 139 -2.05 -0.30 -11.13
N LEU A 140 -2.17 0.01 -9.83
CA LEU A 140 -2.69 1.29 -9.36
C LEU A 140 -1.78 2.45 -9.79
N HIS A 141 -0.46 2.28 -9.64
CA HIS A 141 0.57 3.25 -10.02
C HIS A 141 0.51 3.63 -11.50
N VAL A 142 0.32 2.63 -12.38
CA VAL A 142 0.13 2.88 -13.82
C VAL A 142 -1.24 3.49 -14.10
N ALA A 143 -2.31 2.99 -13.46
CA ALA A 143 -3.67 3.44 -13.72
C ALA A 143 -3.88 4.93 -13.41
N ASP A 144 -3.22 5.48 -12.39
CA ASP A 144 -3.23 6.91 -12.09
C ASP A 144 -2.67 7.79 -13.23
N ARG A 145 -1.85 7.19 -14.11
CA ARG A 145 -1.23 7.85 -15.28
C ARG A 145 -1.97 7.60 -16.57
N LEU A 146 -2.84 6.58 -16.60
CA LEU A 146 -3.77 6.36 -17.69
C LEU A 146 -4.79 7.51 -17.71
N HIS A 147 -4.40 8.61 -18.38
CA HIS A 147 -5.27 9.72 -18.80
C HIS A 147 -6.59 9.20 -19.41
N PRO A 148 -7.67 10.03 -19.54
CA PRO A 148 -9.05 9.56 -19.75
C PRO A 148 -9.36 8.94 -21.13
N LEU A 149 -8.35 8.38 -21.80
CA LEU A 149 -8.50 7.51 -22.94
C LEU A 149 -9.31 6.28 -22.51
N HIS A 150 -10.44 6.07 -23.18
CA HIS A 150 -11.38 4.99 -22.87
C HIS A 150 -10.80 3.60 -23.19
N ASP A 151 -9.85 3.52 -24.13
CA ASP A 151 -9.33 2.24 -24.62
C ASP A 151 -8.37 1.55 -23.64
N PRO A 152 -7.34 2.22 -23.05
CA PRO A 152 -6.50 1.63 -22.02
C PRO A 152 -7.27 1.21 -20.75
N LYS A 153 -8.31 1.98 -20.39
CA LYS A 153 -9.18 1.63 -19.25
C LYS A 153 -9.99 0.37 -19.51
N ARG A 154 -10.50 0.20 -20.73
CA ARG A 154 -11.23 -1.02 -21.14
C ARG A 154 -10.29 -2.23 -21.19
N GLU A 155 -9.08 -2.05 -21.68
CA GLU A 155 -8.07 -3.10 -21.68
C GLU A 155 -7.70 -3.56 -20.26
N LEU A 156 -7.41 -2.62 -19.36
CA LEU A 156 -7.15 -2.93 -17.96
C LEU A 156 -8.35 -3.63 -17.31
N LEU A 157 -9.58 -3.13 -17.52
CA LEU A 157 -10.79 -3.78 -17.01
C LEU A 157 -10.90 -5.24 -17.49
N ASN A 158 -10.64 -5.49 -18.78
CA ASN A 158 -10.63 -6.85 -19.32
C ASN A 158 -9.55 -7.72 -18.67
N LEU A 159 -8.34 -7.21 -18.45
CA LEU A 159 -7.24 -7.94 -17.78
C LEU A 159 -7.56 -8.28 -16.32
N LEU A 160 -8.32 -7.42 -15.64
CA LEU A 160 -8.75 -7.63 -14.26
C LEU A 160 -9.89 -8.65 -14.16
N ILE A 161 -10.81 -8.68 -15.13
CA ILE A 161 -12.00 -9.55 -15.10
C ILE A 161 -11.71 -10.92 -15.77
N HIS A 162 -10.81 -10.96 -16.75
CA HIS A 162 -10.50 -12.15 -17.54
C HIS A 162 -9.01 -12.49 -17.47
N PRO A 163 -8.52 -13.08 -16.36
CA PRO A 163 -7.11 -13.40 -16.22
C PRO A 163 -6.65 -14.39 -17.32
N PRO A 164 -5.45 -14.20 -17.89
CA PRO A 164 -4.91 -15.06 -18.94
C PRO A 164 -4.76 -16.51 -18.44
N GLY A 165 -5.14 -17.48 -19.27
CA GLY A 165 -5.02 -18.92 -18.98
C GLY A 165 -6.27 -19.58 -18.38
N ARG A 166 -7.31 -18.83 -18.03
CA ARG A 166 -8.66 -19.39 -17.83
C ARG A 166 -9.42 -19.33 -19.15
N THR A 167 -9.98 -20.44 -19.60
CA THR A 167 -10.99 -20.43 -20.66
C THR A 167 -12.07 -19.44 -20.24
N PRO A 168 -12.37 -18.39 -21.02
CA PRO A 168 -13.44 -17.47 -20.65
C PRO A 168 -14.71 -18.29 -20.51
N ALA A 169 -15.17 -18.44 -19.26
CA ALA A 169 -16.50 -18.98 -19.03
C ALA A 169 -17.49 -18.10 -19.80
N ALA A 170 -18.50 -18.73 -20.39
CA ALA A 170 -19.57 -18.04 -21.08
C ALA A 170 -20.18 -17.01 -20.11
N GLN A 171 -19.94 -15.72 -20.36
CA GLN A 171 -20.41 -14.53 -19.62
C GLN A 171 -20.37 -14.67 -18.08
N LEU A 172 -19.53 -13.87 -17.41
CA LEU A 172 -19.61 -13.73 -15.95
C LEU A 172 -20.93 -13.03 -15.59
N ILE A 173 -21.98 -13.81 -15.36
CA ILE A 173 -23.36 -13.32 -15.20
C ILE A 173 -23.73 -13.23 -13.72
N THR A 174 -23.27 -14.17 -12.89
CA THR A 174 -23.69 -14.26 -11.48
C THR A 174 -22.65 -13.67 -10.53
N ASP A 175 -23.10 -13.24 -9.35
CA ASP A 175 -22.20 -12.75 -8.29
C ASP A 175 -21.14 -13.81 -7.91
N ASP A 176 -21.52 -15.10 -7.91
CA ASP A 176 -20.65 -16.22 -7.54
C ASP A 176 -19.59 -16.50 -8.62
N ASP A 177 -19.96 -16.38 -9.90
CA ASP A 177 -19.01 -16.52 -11.02
C ASP A 177 -17.92 -15.45 -10.93
N ILE A 178 -18.31 -14.21 -10.61
CA ILE A 178 -17.39 -13.07 -10.48
C ILE A 178 -16.50 -13.23 -9.24
N ASP A 179 -17.06 -13.66 -8.11
CA ASP A 179 -16.30 -13.93 -6.87
C ASP A 179 -15.23 -15.00 -7.07
N MET A 180 -15.53 -16.05 -7.86
CA MET A 180 -14.57 -17.11 -8.22
C MET A 180 -13.55 -16.66 -9.28
N ALA A 181 -13.96 -15.78 -10.20
CA ALA A 181 -13.12 -15.32 -11.31
C ALA A 181 -12.08 -14.30 -10.86
N VAL A 182 -12.49 -13.35 -10.01
CA VAL A 182 -11.67 -12.21 -9.56
C VAL A 182 -11.27 -12.42 -8.11
N THR A 183 -9.98 -12.72 -7.89
CA THR A 183 -9.41 -12.96 -6.55
C THR A 183 -8.14 -12.15 -6.31
N GLY A 184 -7.77 -12.01 -5.03
CA GLY A 184 -6.51 -11.38 -4.62
C GLY A 184 -6.46 -9.89 -4.97
N TRP A 185 -5.29 -9.45 -5.42
CA TRP A 185 -5.02 -8.05 -5.79
C TRP A 185 -6.03 -7.46 -6.79
N ARG A 186 -6.61 -8.29 -7.67
CA ARG A 186 -7.60 -7.83 -8.67
C ARG A 186 -8.88 -7.28 -8.04
N ARG A 187 -9.31 -7.85 -6.90
CA ARG A 187 -10.48 -7.33 -6.16
C ARG A 187 -10.22 -5.92 -5.65
N ILE A 188 -9.01 -5.67 -5.16
CA ILE A 188 -8.58 -4.35 -4.67
C ILE A 188 -8.49 -3.36 -5.83
N ALA A 189 -7.84 -3.75 -6.94
CA ALA A 189 -7.71 -2.91 -8.13
C ALA A 189 -9.07 -2.53 -8.74
N LEU A 190 -10.00 -3.50 -8.91
CA LEU A 190 -11.34 -3.22 -9.41
C LEU A 190 -12.11 -2.27 -8.49
N ALA A 191 -12.05 -2.49 -7.17
CA ALA A 191 -12.75 -1.65 -6.20
C ALA A 191 -12.30 -0.18 -6.24
N ARG A 192 -11.00 0.05 -6.40
CA ARG A 192 -10.40 1.39 -6.43
C ARG A 192 -10.62 2.08 -7.77
N LEU A 193 -10.28 1.40 -8.87
CA LEU A 193 -10.24 1.99 -10.21
C LEU A 193 -11.61 2.04 -10.90
N PHE A 194 -12.48 1.07 -10.62
CA PHE A 194 -13.77 0.89 -11.30
C PHE A 194 -14.92 0.70 -10.30
N PRO A 195 -15.14 1.66 -9.38
CA PRO A 195 -16.16 1.52 -8.33
C PRO A 195 -17.58 1.40 -8.89
N ASP A 196 -17.84 2.04 -10.03
CA ASP A 196 -19.15 2.06 -10.67
C ASP A 196 -19.40 0.88 -11.62
N ASP A 197 -18.40 0.01 -11.82
CA ASP A 197 -18.54 -1.12 -12.73
C ASP A 197 -19.49 -2.20 -12.15
N PRO A 198 -20.37 -2.81 -12.98
CA PRO A 198 -21.27 -3.86 -12.53
C PRO A 198 -20.55 -5.05 -11.88
N HIS A 199 -19.36 -5.43 -12.34
CA HIS A 199 -18.60 -6.55 -11.76
C HIS A 199 -18.08 -6.20 -10.37
N THR A 200 -17.66 -4.95 -10.16
CA THR A 200 -17.27 -4.46 -8.83
C THR A 200 -18.46 -4.45 -7.87
N HIS A 201 -19.64 -4.07 -8.34
CA HIS A 201 -20.88 -4.19 -7.57
C HIS A 201 -21.26 -5.64 -7.26
N SER A 202 -21.03 -6.57 -8.19
CA SER A 202 -21.21 -8.00 -7.96
C SER A 202 -20.26 -8.54 -6.89
N LEU A 203 -18.99 -8.12 -6.89
CA LEU A 203 -18.02 -8.43 -5.83
C LEU A 203 -18.49 -7.91 -4.48
N TYR A 204 -19.00 -6.67 -4.42
CA TYR A 204 -19.55 -6.12 -3.20
C TYR A 204 -20.76 -6.92 -2.70
N ARG A 205 -21.70 -7.30 -3.57
CA ARG A 205 -22.84 -8.15 -3.20
C ARG A 205 -22.41 -9.54 -2.73
N ALA A 206 -21.45 -10.17 -3.40
CA ALA A 206 -20.89 -11.45 -2.98
C ALA A 206 -20.25 -11.34 -1.58
N LEU A 207 -19.43 -10.30 -1.36
CA LEU A 207 -18.84 -10.03 -0.06
C LEU A 207 -19.90 -9.80 1.03
N GLN A 208 -20.96 -9.01 0.77
CA GLN A 208 -22.03 -8.81 1.76
C GLN A 208 -22.77 -10.12 2.08
N LYS A 209 -23.01 -11.01 1.09
CA LYS A 209 -23.58 -12.35 1.35
C LYS A 209 -22.67 -13.17 2.25
N HIS A 210 -21.35 -13.16 2.00
CA HIS A 210 -20.36 -13.85 2.83
C HIS A 210 -20.31 -13.29 4.26
N LEU A 211 -20.31 -11.96 4.40
CA LEU A 211 -20.30 -11.28 5.69
C LEU A 211 -21.60 -11.49 6.49
N ALA A 212 -22.74 -11.63 5.82
CA ALA A 212 -24.04 -11.94 6.45
C ALA A 212 -24.21 -13.44 6.75
N GLY A 213 -23.50 -14.30 6.03
CA GLY A 213 -23.53 -15.76 6.22
C GLY A 213 -22.70 -16.24 7.42
N THR A 214 -22.79 -17.54 7.68
CA THR A 214 -22.00 -18.24 8.70
C THR A 214 -20.74 -18.90 8.14
N TYR A 215 -20.49 -18.78 6.83
CA TYR A 215 -19.40 -19.44 6.14
C TYR A 215 -18.05 -18.73 6.35
N ARG A 216 -16.98 -19.50 6.19
CA ARG A 216 -15.61 -18.96 6.17
C ARG A 216 -15.46 -18.09 4.93
N ILE A 217 -15.02 -16.86 5.13
CA ILE A 217 -14.77 -15.92 4.05
C ILE A 217 -13.43 -16.27 3.39
N ASP A 218 -13.44 -16.56 2.09
CA ASP A 218 -12.23 -16.72 1.26
C ASP A 218 -11.77 -15.36 0.70
N TRP A 219 -11.61 -14.41 1.62
CA TRP A 219 -11.17 -13.05 1.35
C TRP A 219 -10.16 -12.65 2.39
N THR A 220 -9.10 -11.99 1.95
CA THR A 220 -8.16 -11.35 2.87
C THR A 220 -8.76 -10.07 3.44
N TRP A 221 -8.23 -9.61 4.58
CA TRP A 221 -8.66 -8.32 5.15
C TRP A 221 -8.48 -7.16 4.18
N PRO A 222 -7.32 -6.99 3.50
CA PRO A 222 -7.16 -5.93 2.50
C PRO A 222 -8.22 -5.96 1.39
N GLU A 223 -8.56 -7.13 0.86
CA GLU A 223 -9.61 -7.28 -0.16
C GLU A 223 -10.99 -6.86 0.36
N ALA A 224 -11.39 -7.38 1.52
CA ALA A 224 -12.70 -7.08 2.11
C ALA A 224 -12.84 -5.60 2.46
N ILE A 225 -11.78 -4.98 2.97
CA ILE A 225 -11.72 -3.55 3.28
C ILE A 225 -11.83 -2.73 2.00
N ALA A 226 -11.01 -3.02 0.99
CA ALA A 226 -11.01 -2.27 -0.26
C ALA A 226 -12.37 -2.30 -0.95
N VAL A 227 -12.98 -3.48 -1.10
CA VAL A 227 -14.30 -3.63 -1.72
C VAL A 227 -15.40 -2.99 -0.87
N THR A 228 -15.35 -3.13 0.46
CA THR A 228 -16.39 -2.52 1.31
C THR A 228 -16.35 -1.00 1.26
N ILE A 229 -15.16 -0.40 1.47
CA ILE A 229 -15.00 1.04 1.61
C ILE A 229 -15.20 1.77 0.28
N ASN A 230 -14.68 1.24 -0.82
CA ASN A 230 -14.73 1.95 -2.10
C ASN A 230 -16.10 1.89 -2.80
N ILE A 231 -16.96 0.93 -2.43
CA ILE A 231 -18.21 0.63 -3.14
C ILE A 231 -19.46 0.91 -2.31
N ALA A 232 -19.37 0.85 -0.97
CA ALA A 232 -20.52 1.10 -0.13
C ALA A 232 -21.15 2.49 -0.39
N PRO A 233 -22.48 2.62 -0.16
CA PRO A 233 -23.14 3.91 -0.16
C PRO A 233 -22.44 4.89 0.76
N VAL A 234 -22.24 6.13 0.29
CA VAL A 234 -21.48 7.17 1.01
C VAL A 234 -22.02 7.44 2.41
N VAL A 235 -23.34 7.36 2.60
CA VAL A 235 -24.00 7.56 3.90
C VAL A 235 -23.61 6.53 4.95
N HIS A 236 -23.26 5.31 4.54
CA HIS A 236 -22.84 4.24 5.45
C HIS A 236 -21.33 4.26 5.72
N LEU A 237 -20.56 5.07 5.00
CA LEU A 237 -19.10 5.04 5.04
C LEU A 237 -18.55 5.27 6.47
N PRO A 238 -19.02 6.28 7.24
CA PRO A 238 -18.52 6.49 8.61
C PRO A 238 -18.73 5.28 9.53
N ASP A 239 -19.93 4.69 9.54
CA ASP A 239 -20.22 3.48 10.33
C ASP A 239 -19.32 2.31 9.90
N LEU A 240 -19.16 2.10 8.59
CA LEU A 240 -18.33 1.02 8.06
C LEU A 240 -16.84 1.19 8.44
N ILE A 241 -16.30 2.42 8.41
CA ILE A 241 -14.94 2.70 8.87
C ILE A 241 -14.78 2.29 10.33
N LEU A 242 -15.67 2.77 11.21
CA LEU A 242 -15.61 2.51 12.65
C LEU A 242 -15.79 1.01 12.96
N ARG A 243 -16.69 0.36 12.24
CA ARG A 243 -16.98 -1.07 12.40
C ARG A 243 -15.85 -1.97 11.93
N ILE A 244 -15.17 -1.61 10.84
CA ILE A 244 -13.96 -2.32 10.39
C ILE A 244 -12.84 -2.09 11.42
N ALA A 245 -12.60 -0.83 11.78
CA ALA A 245 -11.62 -0.43 12.78
C ALA A 245 -11.77 -1.24 14.08
N GLU A 246 -12.96 -1.25 14.66
CA GLU A 246 -13.26 -2.00 15.88
C GLU A 246 -12.99 -3.51 15.71
N ARG A 247 -13.30 -4.07 14.53
CA ARG A 247 -13.04 -5.49 14.27
C ARG A 247 -11.58 -5.83 14.10
N LEU A 248 -10.80 -4.98 13.44
CA LEU A 248 -9.35 -5.15 13.34
C LEU A 248 -8.73 -5.16 14.74
N HIS A 249 -9.15 -4.22 15.59
CA HIS A 249 -8.69 -4.14 16.97
C HIS A 249 -9.09 -5.39 17.79
N ARG A 250 -10.36 -5.80 17.76
CA ARG A 250 -10.85 -6.98 18.51
C ARG A 250 -10.20 -8.31 18.08
N ARG A 251 -9.61 -8.36 16.88
CA ARG A 251 -8.93 -9.55 16.35
C ARG A 251 -7.40 -9.43 16.33
N ASP A 252 -6.84 -8.35 16.88
CA ASP A 252 -5.40 -8.07 16.84
C ASP A 252 -4.83 -8.11 15.40
N ALA A 253 -5.64 -7.63 14.45
CA ALA A 253 -5.34 -7.64 13.01
C ALA A 253 -4.76 -6.29 12.56
N ASP A 254 -3.85 -5.73 13.35
CA ASP A 254 -3.24 -4.40 13.14
C ASP A 254 -2.54 -4.28 11.79
N PHE A 255 -2.04 -5.39 11.23
CA PHE A 255 -1.41 -5.45 9.92
C PHE A 255 -2.32 -4.96 8.78
N ALA A 256 -3.65 -5.00 8.95
CA ALA A 256 -4.62 -4.55 7.96
C ALA A 256 -5.06 -3.09 8.14
N ALA A 257 -4.60 -2.41 9.20
CA ALA A 257 -4.91 -0.99 9.44
C ALA A 257 -4.46 -0.06 8.28
N PRO A 258 -3.27 -0.26 7.65
CA PRO A 258 -2.88 0.54 6.49
C PRO A 258 -3.88 0.43 5.34
N ALA A 259 -4.42 -0.76 5.06
CA ALA A 259 -5.42 -0.96 4.00
C ALA A 259 -6.72 -0.20 4.27
N LEU A 260 -7.15 -0.09 5.54
CA LEU A 260 -8.31 0.72 5.91
C LEU A 260 -8.06 2.21 5.69
N LEU A 261 -6.91 2.72 6.15
CA LEU A 261 -6.54 4.11 5.95
C LEU A 261 -6.51 4.45 4.46
N GLU A 262 -5.79 3.64 3.68
CA GLU A 262 -5.57 3.90 2.27
C GLU A 262 -6.86 3.83 1.45
N ALA A 263 -7.69 2.80 1.67
CA ALA A 263 -8.99 2.68 0.99
C ALA A 263 -9.91 3.87 1.33
N THR A 264 -9.90 4.32 2.59
CA THR A 264 -10.75 5.42 3.03
C THR A 264 -10.26 6.76 2.50
N VAL A 265 -8.95 7.03 2.57
CA VAL A 265 -8.32 8.23 2.01
C VAL A 265 -8.60 8.33 0.51
N HIS A 266 -8.43 7.23 -0.22
CA HIS A 266 -8.73 7.21 -1.65
C HIS A 266 -10.22 7.50 -1.94
N ARG A 267 -11.14 6.87 -1.20
CA ARG A 267 -12.58 7.10 -1.35
C ARG A 267 -12.97 8.56 -1.07
N ILE A 268 -12.43 9.16 0.00
CA ILE A 268 -12.70 10.56 0.36
C ILE A 268 -12.16 11.51 -0.71
N ARG A 269 -10.92 11.33 -1.16
CA ARG A 269 -10.32 12.18 -2.21
C ARG A 269 -11.07 12.13 -3.54
N ARG A 270 -11.68 10.97 -3.85
CA ARG A 270 -12.43 10.74 -5.10
C ARG A 270 -13.85 11.30 -5.04
N ASP A 271 -14.52 11.22 -3.90
CA ASP A 271 -15.96 11.46 -3.77
C ASP A 271 -16.27 12.53 -2.70
N PRO A 272 -16.62 13.76 -3.09
CA PRO A 272 -16.94 14.83 -2.15
C PRO A 272 -18.11 14.51 -1.20
N HIS A 273 -19.04 13.62 -1.60
CA HIS A 273 -20.13 13.21 -0.72
C HIS A 273 -19.64 12.24 0.37
N ALA A 274 -18.61 11.45 0.09
CA ALA A 274 -17.94 10.63 1.09
C ALA A 274 -17.19 11.50 2.10
N GLU A 275 -16.50 12.54 1.65
CA GLU A 275 -15.88 13.54 2.51
C GLU A 275 -16.90 14.19 3.45
N GLN A 276 -18.00 14.69 2.90
CA GLN A 276 -19.05 15.35 3.69
C GLN A 276 -19.67 14.39 4.71
N ALA A 277 -19.92 13.13 4.35
CA ALA A 277 -20.45 12.15 5.29
C ALA A 277 -19.52 11.92 6.50
N VAL A 278 -18.20 11.93 6.28
CA VAL A 278 -17.21 11.82 7.36
C VAL A 278 -17.16 13.09 8.21
N ILE A 279 -17.22 14.27 7.59
CA ILE A 279 -17.33 15.56 8.31
C ILE A 279 -18.57 15.55 9.21
N ASP A 280 -19.73 15.20 8.65
CA ASP A 280 -21.01 15.16 9.36
C ASP A 280 -20.96 14.16 10.54
N ALA A 281 -20.31 13.02 10.38
CA ALA A 281 -20.13 12.04 11.46
C ALA A 281 -19.22 12.54 12.59
N ILE A 282 -18.27 13.43 12.30
CA ILE A 282 -17.41 14.05 13.33
C ILE A 282 -18.16 15.17 14.05
N THR A 283 -18.83 16.06 13.31
CA THR A 283 -19.52 17.23 13.86
C THR A 283 -20.85 16.88 14.51
N SER A 284 -21.55 15.86 14.00
CA SER A 284 -22.89 15.44 14.39
C SER A 284 -23.00 13.90 14.52
N PRO A 285 -22.26 13.27 15.45
CA PRO A 285 -22.15 11.81 15.54
C PRO A 285 -23.49 11.09 15.77
N ASP A 286 -24.44 11.73 16.47
CA ASP A 286 -25.76 11.15 16.77
C ASP A 286 -26.63 10.97 15.53
N THR A 287 -26.28 11.59 14.41
CA THR A 287 -27.01 11.50 13.13
C THR A 287 -26.41 10.51 12.14
N MET A 288 -25.34 9.81 12.51
CA MET A 288 -24.66 8.85 11.66
C MET A 288 -25.58 7.67 11.29
N ASP A 289 -25.64 7.33 10.00
CA ASP A 289 -26.43 6.20 9.52
C ASP A 289 -25.75 4.87 9.86
N THR A 290 -26.35 4.13 10.79
CA THR A 290 -25.89 2.81 11.25
C THR A 290 -26.76 1.67 10.69
N SER A 291 -27.56 1.93 9.66
CA SER A 291 -28.49 0.94 9.07
C SER A 291 -27.81 -0.11 8.18
N ALA A 292 -26.49 0.01 7.95
CA ALA A 292 -25.71 -0.96 7.20
C ALA A 292 -25.87 -2.38 7.78
N ALA A 293 -26.16 -3.35 6.92
CA ALA A 293 -26.49 -4.72 7.31
C ALA A 293 -25.45 -5.32 8.30
N PRO A 294 -25.87 -6.03 9.36
CA PRO A 294 -24.96 -6.61 10.34
C PRO A 294 -24.10 -7.75 9.73
N TRP A 295 -22.89 -7.93 10.27
CA TRP A 295 -21.93 -8.94 9.81
C TRP A 295 -21.85 -10.04 10.86
N HIS A 296 -22.11 -11.27 10.45
CA HIS A 296 -22.18 -12.44 11.31
C HIS A 296 -20.87 -13.25 11.26
N LEU A 297 -19.74 -12.58 11.51
CA LEU A 297 -18.43 -13.26 11.48
C LEU A 297 -18.17 -14.04 12.75
N HIS A 298 -17.87 -15.33 12.58
CA HIS A 298 -17.46 -16.23 13.64
C HIS A 298 -15.93 -16.13 13.85
N GLY A 299 -15.47 -16.20 15.11
CA GLY A 299 -14.04 -16.18 15.45
C GLY A 299 -13.78 -15.71 16.88
N ARG A 300 -12.58 -15.98 17.40
CA ARG A 300 -12.15 -15.43 18.68
C ARG A 300 -12.04 -13.91 18.54
N THR A 301 -12.85 -13.19 19.30
CA THR A 301 -12.70 -11.76 19.51
C THR A 301 -12.27 -11.56 20.95
N TYR A 302 -11.24 -10.75 21.17
CA TYR A 302 -10.95 -10.24 22.49
C TYR A 302 -12.04 -9.23 22.87
N THR A 303 -12.50 -9.26 24.12
CA THR A 303 -13.33 -8.20 24.70
C THR A 303 -12.44 -6.98 24.95
N ALA A 304 -12.23 -6.19 23.90
CA ALA A 304 -11.75 -4.83 24.05
C ALA A 304 -12.86 -3.98 24.69
N ALA A 305 -12.49 -2.95 25.46
CA ALA A 305 -13.44 -1.93 25.85
C ALA A 305 -14.03 -1.29 24.57
N PRO A 306 -15.34 -1.00 24.52
CA PRO A 306 -15.91 -0.27 23.39
C PRO A 306 -15.14 1.04 23.20
N SER A 307 -14.80 1.36 21.94
CA SER A 307 -14.11 2.61 21.63
C SER A 307 -14.96 3.77 22.15
N ASN A 308 -14.38 4.64 22.98
CA ASN A 308 -15.04 5.86 23.44
C ASN A 308 -15.48 6.68 22.19
N PRO A 309 -16.68 7.27 22.14
CA PRO A 309 -17.10 8.20 21.09
C PRO A 309 -16.03 9.23 20.70
N ASP A 310 -15.26 9.72 21.67
CA ASP A 310 -14.14 10.66 21.41
C ASP A 310 -13.04 10.01 20.55
N HIS A 311 -12.70 8.74 20.80
CA HIS A 311 -11.73 8.00 19.98
C HIS A 311 -12.22 7.78 18.55
N GLN A 312 -13.52 7.57 18.37
CA GLN A 312 -14.12 7.40 17.05
C GLN A 312 -14.01 8.68 16.23
N LYS A 313 -14.32 9.83 16.85
CA LYS A 313 -14.15 11.15 16.23
C LYS A 313 -12.72 11.41 15.81
N ILE A 314 -11.76 11.09 16.67
CA ILE A 314 -10.33 11.35 16.42
C ILE A 314 -9.80 10.43 15.33
N LEU A 315 -10.22 9.16 15.28
CA LEU A 315 -9.87 8.26 14.17
C LEU A 315 -10.35 8.81 12.83
N MET A 316 -11.63 9.19 12.75
CA MET A 316 -12.21 9.76 11.52
C MET A 316 -11.53 11.08 11.14
N ALA A 317 -11.25 11.95 12.11
CA ALA A 317 -10.56 13.21 11.89
C ALA A 317 -9.13 13.00 11.38
N SER A 318 -8.36 12.06 11.92
CA SER A 318 -7.01 11.77 11.42
C SER A 318 -7.02 11.20 10.00
N ILE A 319 -8.03 10.38 9.67
CA ILE A 319 -8.22 9.90 8.28
C ILE A 319 -8.56 11.07 7.35
N LEU A 320 -9.48 11.94 7.75
CA LEU A 320 -9.87 13.14 6.98
C LEU A 320 -8.68 14.09 6.78
N ALA A 321 -7.91 14.35 7.83
CA ALA A 321 -6.69 15.14 7.78
C ALA A 321 -5.66 14.57 6.79
N THR A 322 -5.52 13.24 6.76
CA THR A 322 -4.65 12.55 5.78
C THR A 322 -5.20 12.64 4.35
N ALA A 323 -6.52 12.68 4.19
CA ALA A 323 -7.19 12.70 2.89
C ALA A 323 -7.19 14.10 2.25
N THR A 324 -7.79 15.08 2.92
CA THR A 324 -8.09 16.42 2.38
C THR A 324 -7.72 17.57 3.34
N GLY A 325 -7.32 17.26 4.58
CA GLY A 325 -7.07 18.24 5.63
C GLY A 325 -8.29 18.43 6.55
N LEU A 326 -8.19 19.31 7.54
CA LEU A 326 -9.28 19.57 8.50
C LEU A 326 -9.95 20.91 8.19
N THR A 327 -11.29 20.91 8.17
CA THR A 327 -12.09 22.14 8.08
C THR A 327 -12.20 22.82 9.45
N SER A 328 -12.57 24.10 9.46
CA SER A 328 -12.80 24.85 10.70
C SER A 328 -13.85 24.20 11.59
N ASP A 329 -14.88 23.62 10.99
CA ASP A 329 -16.02 23.03 11.70
C ASP A 329 -15.61 21.72 12.39
N VAL A 330 -14.76 20.93 11.72
CA VAL A 330 -14.15 19.72 12.31
C VAL A 330 -13.20 20.11 13.44
N ALA A 331 -12.34 21.12 13.24
CA ALA A 331 -11.45 21.59 14.30
C ALA A 331 -12.23 22.08 15.54
N ALA A 332 -13.32 22.82 15.33
CA ALA A 332 -14.20 23.27 16.42
C ALA A 332 -14.87 22.09 17.15
N ALA A 333 -15.31 21.05 16.41
CA ALA A 333 -15.88 19.84 17.01
C ALA A 333 -14.87 19.02 17.83
N LEU A 334 -13.57 19.15 17.52
CA LEU A 334 -12.48 18.46 18.21
C LEU A 334 -11.87 19.28 19.35
N ALA A 335 -12.06 20.60 19.40
CA ALA A 335 -11.52 21.47 20.44
C ALA A 335 -11.80 21.00 21.89
N PRO A 336 -12.99 20.46 22.24
CA PRO A 336 -13.25 19.93 23.57
C PRO A 336 -12.40 18.70 23.95
N LEU A 337 -11.76 18.04 22.97
CA LEU A 337 -10.99 16.81 23.15
C LEU A 337 -9.50 17.04 23.34
N ALA A 338 -9.01 18.28 23.15
CA ALA A 338 -7.58 18.61 23.18
C ALA A 338 -6.90 18.34 24.52
N ASP A 339 -7.66 18.40 25.62
CA ASP A 339 -7.17 18.19 27.00
C ASP A 339 -7.43 16.76 27.52
N SER A 340 -7.96 15.85 26.68
CA SER A 340 -8.29 14.49 27.09
C SER A 340 -7.06 13.58 27.01
N ASP A 341 -6.41 13.33 28.16
CA ASP A 341 -5.28 12.39 28.33
C ASP A 341 -5.59 10.95 27.85
N SER A 342 -6.87 10.63 27.61
CA SER A 342 -7.34 9.32 27.16
C SER A 342 -7.12 9.05 25.66
N VAL A 343 -6.70 10.05 24.88
CA VAL A 343 -6.81 10.02 23.41
C VAL A 343 -5.70 9.24 22.70
N LEU A 344 -4.53 9.02 23.31
CA LEU A 344 -3.33 8.68 22.54
C LEU A 344 -2.72 7.29 22.75
N ARG A 345 -3.14 6.53 23.76
CA ARG A 345 -2.35 5.36 24.20
C ARG A 345 -2.86 3.99 23.78
N ASP A 346 -4.13 3.85 23.41
CA ASP A 346 -4.77 2.52 23.33
C ASP A 346 -5.35 2.14 21.96
N ASN A 347 -5.19 2.95 20.91
CA ASN A 347 -5.70 2.60 19.59
C ASN A 347 -4.59 2.15 18.62
N PRO A 348 -4.46 0.84 18.31
CA PRO A 348 -3.45 0.37 17.37
C PRO A 348 -3.67 0.85 15.93
N LEU A 349 -4.87 1.34 15.59
CA LEU A 349 -5.15 1.96 14.29
C LEU A 349 -4.58 3.37 14.17
N MET A 350 -4.06 3.93 15.27
CA MET A 350 -3.22 5.13 15.31
C MET A 350 -1.73 4.79 15.20
N LYS A 351 -1.35 3.54 14.90
CA LYS A 351 0.05 3.15 14.61
C LYS A 351 0.56 3.65 13.24
N PRO A 352 -0.24 3.70 12.16
CA PRO A 352 0.24 4.20 10.88
C PRO A 352 0.83 5.61 11.01
N ARG A 353 2.06 5.79 10.51
CA ARG A 353 2.80 7.06 10.60
C ARG A 353 1.99 8.27 10.06
N PRO A 354 1.24 8.18 8.95
CA PRO A 354 0.45 9.31 8.46
C PRO A 354 -0.63 9.75 9.46
N ILE A 355 -1.33 8.80 10.09
CA ILE A 355 -2.35 9.09 11.11
C ILE A 355 -1.72 9.74 12.34
N ARG A 356 -0.53 9.29 12.77
CA ARG A 356 0.19 9.92 13.90
C ARG A 356 0.61 11.35 13.60
N LEU A 357 1.13 11.60 12.41
CA LEU A 357 1.54 12.94 11.99
C LEU A 357 0.33 13.87 11.87
N ALA A 358 -0.74 13.40 11.22
CA ALA A 358 -1.99 14.14 11.14
C ALA A 358 -2.58 14.43 12.53
N LEU A 359 -2.49 13.49 13.47
CA LEU A 359 -2.92 13.69 14.85
C LEU A 359 -2.04 14.69 15.61
N LEU A 360 -0.72 14.66 15.38
CA LEU A 360 0.20 15.65 15.95
C LEU A 360 -0.10 17.05 15.39
N ASP A 361 -0.29 17.18 14.08
CA ASP A 361 -0.71 18.44 13.43
C ASP A 361 -2.06 18.92 13.97
N LEU A 362 -2.99 18.00 14.25
CA LEU A 362 -4.30 18.28 14.85
C LEU A 362 -4.16 18.80 16.28
N LEU A 363 -3.29 18.19 17.09
CA LEU A 363 -3.01 18.66 18.45
C LEU A 363 -2.27 20.00 18.49
N ASP A 364 -1.46 20.29 17.48
CA ASP A 364 -0.74 21.56 17.35
C ASP A 364 -1.63 22.69 16.79
N THR A 365 -2.64 22.39 15.98
CA THR A 365 -3.57 23.38 15.40
C THR A 365 -4.71 23.79 16.33
N VAL A 366 -5.01 22.99 17.36
CA VAL A 366 -6.07 23.26 18.35
C VAL A 366 -5.54 24.00 19.59
N ARG A 367 -4.22 24.14 19.75
CA ARG A 367 -3.55 24.97 20.76
C ARG A 367 -3.31 26.38 20.27
#